data_AF-V7PR31-F1
#
_entry.id   AF-V7PR31-F1
#
_cell.length_a   1.000
_cell.length_b   1.000
_cell.length_c   1.000
_cell.angle_alpha   90.00
_cell.angle_beta   90.00
_cell.angle_gamma   90.00
#
_symmetry.space_group_name_H-M   'P 1'
#
loop_
_entity.id
_entity.type
_entity.pdbx_description
1 polymer ?
#
loop_
_entity_poly.entity_id
_entity_poly.type
_entity_poly.pdbx_seq_one_letter_code
_entity_poly.pdbx_strand_id
1 'polypeptide(L)'
;METVFNIYTKNMPDMDSRTFVKILKDSKLLNKKITAVDADITFARVKTQGSKRIKYDQFVEAIKYITEKNKLDYDQFVEQLCNEASNGPILYGTKAEATRFHDDKSTYTGVHKLGGPTTIDKNKTHFSNISEITDRSECNIRGVNLSVEKNI
;
A
#
# COMPACT_ATOMS: atom_id res chain seq x y z
N MET A 1 8.19 10.18 -20.85
CA MET A 1 7.45 8.90 -20.72
C MET A 1 7.97 8.00 -19.60
N GLU A 2 9.28 7.77 -19.47
CA GLU A 2 9.83 6.94 -18.39
C GLU A 2 9.44 7.45 -17.00
N THR A 3 9.49 8.77 -16.80
CA THR A 3 9.02 9.44 -15.57
C THR A 3 7.57 9.07 -15.23
N VAL A 4 6.67 9.12 -16.22
CA VAL A 4 5.25 8.74 -16.07
C VAL A 4 5.12 7.27 -15.67
N PHE A 5 5.86 6.37 -16.33
CA PHE A 5 5.86 4.95 -16.00
C PHE A 5 6.27 4.73 -14.53
N ASN A 6 7.35 5.37 -14.08
CA ASN A 6 7.86 5.24 -12.72
C ASN A 6 6.89 5.80 -11.67
N ILE A 7 6.24 6.94 -11.96
CA ILE A 7 5.25 7.56 -11.07
C ILE A 7 4.06 6.61 -10.84
N TYR A 8 3.51 6.02 -11.91
CA TYR A 8 2.33 5.16 -11.80
C TYR A 8 2.63 3.75 -11.27
N THR A 9 3.85 3.26 -11.46
CA THR A 9 4.31 1.97 -10.94
C THR A 9 4.89 2.07 -9.52
N LYS A 10 5.03 3.29 -8.96
CA LYS A 10 5.72 3.53 -7.68
C LYS A 10 7.18 3.03 -7.71
N ASN A 11 7.88 3.32 -8.80
CA ASN A 11 9.25 2.87 -9.09
C ASN A 11 9.42 1.35 -9.19
N MET A 12 8.35 0.62 -9.48
CA MET A 12 8.43 -0.82 -9.79
C MET A 12 8.82 -1.03 -11.25
N PRO A 13 9.56 -2.10 -11.58
CA PRO A 13 10.04 -2.35 -12.94
C PRO A 13 8.94 -2.77 -13.93
N ASP A 14 7.72 -3.02 -13.45
CA ASP A 14 6.62 -3.55 -14.24
C ASP A 14 5.24 -2.98 -13.85
N MET A 15 4.30 -3.10 -14.79
CA MET A 15 2.96 -2.51 -14.71
C MET A 15 1.86 -3.51 -15.06
N ASP A 16 0.74 -3.49 -14.34
CA ASP A 16 -0.49 -4.25 -14.65
C ASP A 16 -1.46 -3.50 -15.57
N SER A 17 -2.38 -4.24 -16.21
CA SER A 17 -3.38 -3.69 -17.16
C SER A 17 -4.18 -2.54 -16.55
N ARG A 18 -4.60 -2.70 -15.29
CA ARG A 18 -5.37 -1.67 -14.57
C ARG A 18 -4.60 -0.36 -14.45
N THR A 19 -3.31 -0.42 -14.14
CA THR A 19 -2.46 0.76 -14.02
C THR A 19 -2.23 1.41 -15.39
N PHE A 20 -2.05 0.61 -16.45
CA PHE A 20 -1.97 1.13 -17.82
C PHE A 20 -3.23 1.88 -18.25
N VAL A 21 -4.41 1.27 -18.06
CA VAL A 21 -5.70 1.93 -18.35
C VAL A 21 -5.88 3.17 -17.48
N LYS A 22 -5.40 3.14 -16.23
CA LYS A 22 -5.45 4.29 -15.33
C LYS A 22 -4.60 5.46 -15.84
N ILE A 23 -3.40 5.23 -16.35
CA ILE A 23 -2.57 6.27 -16.98
C ILE A 23 -3.35 6.96 -18.09
N LEU A 24 -3.95 6.19 -19.01
CA LEU A 24 -4.72 6.74 -20.13
C LEU A 24 -5.96 7.51 -19.67
N LYS A 25 -6.62 7.03 -18.60
CA LYS A 25 -7.80 7.67 -18.02
C LYS A 25 -7.45 8.99 -17.35
N ASP A 26 -6.46 8.98 -16.46
CA ASP A 26 -6.03 10.15 -15.70
C ASP A 26 -5.44 11.23 -16.64
N SER A 27 -4.79 10.81 -17.73
CA SER A 27 -4.27 11.71 -18.78
C SER A 27 -5.34 12.23 -19.75
N LYS A 28 -6.62 11.88 -19.56
CA LYS A 28 -7.75 12.24 -20.43
C LYS A 28 -7.58 11.80 -21.90
N LEU A 29 -6.84 10.71 -22.12
CA LEU A 29 -6.59 10.16 -23.46
C LEU A 29 -7.66 9.14 -23.86
N LEU A 30 -8.39 8.59 -22.87
CA LEU A 30 -9.56 7.76 -23.15
C LEU A 30 -10.71 8.62 -23.69
N ASN A 31 -11.21 8.22 -24.86
CA ASN A 31 -12.32 8.88 -25.55
C ASN A 31 -13.20 7.84 -26.26
N LYS A 32 -14.15 8.28 -27.10
CA LYS A 32 -15.03 7.34 -27.83
C LYS A 32 -14.28 6.43 -28.82
N LYS A 33 -13.10 6.85 -29.30
CA LYS A 33 -12.23 6.07 -30.19
C LYS A 33 -11.30 5.17 -29.38
N ILE A 34 -10.57 5.74 -28.42
CA ILE A 34 -9.71 5.01 -27.48
C ILE A 34 -10.51 4.63 -26.25
N THR A 35 -11.15 3.47 -26.30
CA THR A 35 -11.93 2.94 -25.17
C THR A 35 -11.02 2.19 -24.19
N ALA A 36 -11.48 2.02 -22.94
CA ALA A 36 -10.77 1.19 -21.96
C ALA A 36 -10.58 -0.26 -22.46
N VAL A 37 -11.56 -0.80 -23.19
CA VAL A 37 -11.48 -2.13 -23.81
C VAL A 37 -10.36 -2.17 -24.85
N ASP A 38 -10.21 -1.11 -25.65
CA ASP A 38 -9.13 -1.03 -26.64
C ASP A 38 -7.73 -1.00 -25.99
N ALA A 39 -7.62 -0.28 -24.88
CA ALA A 39 -6.40 -0.26 -24.08
C ALA A 39 -6.07 -1.63 -23.49
N ASP A 40 -7.05 -2.36 -22.95
CA ASP A 40 -6.86 -3.72 -22.44
C ASP A 40 -6.48 -4.71 -23.55
N ILE A 41 -7.08 -4.61 -24.74
CA ILE A 41 -6.71 -5.41 -25.91
C ILE A 41 -5.26 -5.12 -26.32
N THR A 42 -4.87 -3.84 -26.35
CA THR A 42 -3.51 -3.44 -26.70
C THR A 42 -2.50 -3.95 -25.66
N PHE A 43 -2.82 -3.86 -24.37
CA PHE A 43 -2.01 -4.42 -23.30
C PHE A 43 -1.81 -5.94 -23.46
N ALA A 44 -2.89 -6.67 -23.76
CA ALA A 44 -2.83 -8.10 -23.98
C ALA A 44 -1.99 -8.49 -25.20
N ARG A 45 -1.93 -7.61 -26.21
CA ARG A 45 -1.11 -7.80 -27.42
C ARG A 45 0.38 -7.60 -27.17
N VAL A 46 0.78 -6.57 -26.42
CA VAL A 46 2.21 -6.26 -26.19
C VAL A 46 2.83 -7.08 -25.08
N LYS A 47 2.03 -7.58 -24.13
CA LYS A 47 2.59 -8.38 -23.03
C LYS A 47 3.10 -9.72 -23.57
N THR A 48 4.13 -10.23 -22.92
CA THR A 48 4.59 -11.60 -23.16
C THR A 48 3.50 -12.60 -22.80
N GLN A 49 3.29 -13.61 -23.64
CA GLN A 49 2.30 -14.66 -23.42
C GLN A 49 2.49 -15.31 -22.04
N GLY A 50 1.41 -15.47 -21.28
CA GLY A 50 1.44 -16.00 -19.91
C GLY A 50 1.79 -14.97 -18.82
N SER A 51 2.38 -13.83 -19.16
CA SER A 51 2.61 -12.75 -18.19
C SER A 51 1.31 -12.02 -17.83
N LYS A 52 1.27 -11.41 -16.64
CA LYS A 52 0.19 -10.50 -16.21
C LYS A 52 0.62 -9.02 -16.22
N ARG A 53 1.91 -8.75 -16.47
CA ARG A 53 2.52 -7.42 -16.35
C ARG A 53 3.40 -7.11 -17.56
N ILE A 54 3.61 -5.82 -17.83
CA ILE A 54 4.47 -5.30 -18.90
C ILE A 54 5.62 -4.46 -18.32
N LYS A 55 6.76 -4.46 -19.01
CA LYS A 55 7.90 -3.58 -18.70
C LYS A 55 7.80 -2.25 -19.45
N TYR A 56 8.73 -1.33 -19.19
CA TYR A 56 8.81 -0.03 -19.85
C TYR A 56 8.83 -0.12 -21.39
N ASP A 57 9.64 -1.02 -21.96
CA ASP A 57 9.75 -1.16 -23.43
C ASP A 57 8.39 -1.51 -24.07
N GLN A 58 7.66 -2.45 -23.45
CA GLN A 58 6.33 -2.86 -23.87
C GLN A 58 5.28 -1.77 -23.64
N PHE A 59 5.47 -0.91 -22.63
CA PHE A 59 4.63 0.26 -22.45
C PHE A 59 4.79 1.25 -23.60
N VAL A 60 6.01 1.54 -24.03
CA VAL A 60 6.27 2.42 -25.19
C VAL A 60 5.68 1.83 -26.47
N GLU A 61 5.83 0.51 -26.67
CA GLU A 61 5.22 -0.21 -27.78
C GLU A 61 3.68 -0.14 -27.76
N ALA A 62 3.06 -0.26 -26.58
CA ALA A 62 1.61 -0.13 -26.43
C ALA A 62 1.11 1.25 -26.85
N ILE A 63 1.80 2.32 -26.45
CA ILE A 63 1.43 3.69 -26.83
C ILE A 63 1.51 3.88 -28.34
N LYS A 64 2.60 3.39 -28.96
CA LYS A 64 2.75 3.41 -30.42
C LYS A 64 1.62 2.67 -31.14
N TYR A 65 1.22 1.51 -30.59
CA TYR A 65 0.14 0.72 -31.17
C TYR A 65 -1.22 1.44 -31.10
N ILE A 66 -1.51 2.12 -29.97
CA ILE A 66 -2.74 2.91 -29.81
C ILE A 66 -2.79 4.07 -30.81
N THR A 67 -1.68 4.79 -30.98
CA THR A 67 -1.62 5.94 -31.89
C THR A 67 -1.76 5.51 -33.36
N GLU A 68 -1.08 4.43 -33.77
CA GLU A 68 -1.18 3.88 -35.12
C GLU A 68 -2.60 3.39 -35.44
N LYS A 69 -3.20 2.62 -34.51
CA LYS A 69 -4.56 2.09 -34.68
C LYS A 69 -5.60 3.21 -34.83
N ASN A 70 -5.45 4.29 -34.06
CA ASN A 70 -6.40 5.39 -34.03
C ASN A 70 -6.04 6.54 -34.99
N LYS A 71 -4.95 6.39 -35.77
CA LYS A 71 -4.41 7.41 -36.69
C LYS A 71 -4.20 8.76 -35.99
N LEU A 72 -3.62 8.72 -34.80
CA LEU A 72 -3.25 9.90 -34.03
C LEU A 72 -1.78 10.23 -34.24
N ASP A 73 -1.45 11.52 -34.14
CA ASP A 73 -0.07 11.96 -34.13
C ASP A 73 0.63 11.47 -32.85
N TYR A 74 1.75 10.77 -33.02
CA TYR A 74 2.46 10.15 -31.90
C TYR A 74 3.07 11.19 -30.97
N ASP A 75 3.67 12.24 -31.53
CA ASP A 75 4.38 13.26 -30.77
C ASP A 75 3.41 14.08 -29.92
N GLN A 76 2.29 14.52 -30.49
CA GLN A 76 1.22 15.21 -29.75
C GLN A 76 0.63 14.33 -28.64
N PHE A 77 0.44 13.04 -28.91
CA PHE A 77 -0.11 12.11 -27.92
C PHE A 77 0.85 11.91 -26.73
N VAL A 78 2.14 11.75 -27.02
CA VAL A 78 3.18 11.59 -26.00
C VAL A 78 3.37 12.87 -25.19
N GLU A 79 3.32 14.03 -25.84
CA GLU A 79 3.38 15.33 -25.16
C GLU A 79 2.20 15.49 -24.18
N GLN A 80 0.97 15.25 -24.64
CA GLN A 80 -0.22 15.29 -23.80
C GLN A 80 -0.13 14.30 -22.63
N LEU A 81 0.30 13.06 -22.91
CA LEU A 81 0.52 12.03 -21.89
C LEU A 81 1.51 12.49 -20.83
N CYS A 82 2.66 13.03 -21.23
CA CYS A 82 3.69 13.47 -20.28
C CYS A 82 3.23 14.67 -19.46
N ASN A 83 2.53 15.63 -20.07
CA ASN A 83 2.05 16.83 -19.37
C ASN A 83 0.99 16.49 -18.33
N GLU A 84 -0.03 15.71 -18.67
CA GLU A 84 -1.13 15.40 -17.76
C GLU A 84 -0.73 14.37 -16.70
N ALA A 85 0.07 13.36 -17.05
CA ALA A 85 0.46 12.29 -16.13
C ALA A 85 1.59 12.68 -15.16
N SER A 86 2.22 13.85 -15.33
CA SER A 86 3.25 14.37 -14.40
C SER A 86 2.71 14.60 -12.99
N ASN A 87 1.40 14.84 -12.84
CA ASN A 87 0.76 15.01 -11.53
C ASN A 87 0.53 13.68 -10.79
N GLY A 88 0.77 12.55 -11.47
CA GLY A 88 0.62 11.21 -10.93
C GLY A 88 -0.82 10.70 -10.84
N PRO A 89 -1.02 9.52 -10.24
CA PRO A 89 -2.30 8.81 -10.29
C PRO A 89 -3.38 9.56 -9.52
N ILE A 90 -4.49 9.87 -10.17
CA ILE A 90 -5.61 10.54 -9.51
C ILE A 90 -6.35 9.50 -8.67
N LEU A 91 -6.40 9.72 -7.36
CA LEU A 91 -7.07 8.83 -6.41
C LEU A 91 -8.44 9.43 -6.07
N TYR A 92 -9.46 9.03 -6.83
CA TYR A 92 -10.85 9.27 -6.46
C TYR A 92 -11.27 8.22 -5.42
N GLY A 93 -11.17 8.58 -4.15
CA GLY A 93 -11.79 7.82 -3.07
C GLY A 93 -13.23 8.28 -2.85
N THR A 94 -14.11 7.35 -2.48
CA THR A 94 -15.43 7.69 -1.94
C THR A 94 -15.20 8.39 -0.59
N LYS A 95 -15.59 9.66 -0.48
CA LYS A 95 -15.66 10.33 0.83
C LYS A 95 -16.91 9.78 1.52
N ALA A 96 -16.71 9.05 2.62
CA ALA A 96 -17.83 8.62 3.45
C ALA A 96 -18.54 9.84 4.05
N GLU A 97 -19.85 9.75 4.22
CA GLU A 97 -20.59 10.76 4.97
C GLU A 97 -20.17 10.75 6.45
N ALA A 98 -20.20 11.93 7.07
CA ALA A 98 -19.84 12.09 8.47
C ALA A 98 -20.77 11.24 9.34
N THR A 99 -20.21 10.22 9.98
CA THR A 99 -20.96 9.30 10.83
C THR A 99 -20.71 9.67 12.27
N ARG A 100 -21.74 10.15 12.98
CA ARG A 100 -21.62 10.53 14.41
C ARG A 100 -20.94 9.46 15.26
N PHE A 101 -21.24 8.18 15.03
CA PHE A 101 -20.68 7.07 15.81
C PHE A 101 -19.19 6.81 15.54
N HIS A 102 -18.63 7.27 14.42
CA HIS A 102 -17.23 7.06 14.07
C HIS A 102 -16.40 8.34 14.15
N ASP A 103 -16.90 9.44 13.60
CA ASP A 103 -16.13 10.67 13.42
C ASP A 103 -16.19 11.60 14.65
N ASP A 104 -17.25 11.52 15.47
CA ASP A 104 -17.35 12.26 16.72
C ASP A 104 -16.63 11.53 17.88
N LYS A 105 -15.32 11.74 17.95
CA LYS A 105 -14.47 11.20 19.01
C LYS A 105 -14.82 11.73 20.41
N SER A 106 -15.62 12.80 20.54
CA SER A 106 -16.04 13.30 21.86
C SER A 106 -16.99 12.31 22.57
N THR A 107 -17.71 11.51 21.79
CA THR A 107 -18.62 10.47 22.29
C THR A 107 -17.88 9.19 22.71
N TYR A 108 -16.58 9.07 22.42
CA TYR A 108 -15.82 7.88 22.75
C TYR A 108 -15.58 7.81 24.27
N THR A 109 -15.81 6.64 24.86
CA THR A 109 -15.63 6.39 26.29
C THR A 109 -14.84 5.10 26.53
N GLY A 110 -14.48 4.83 27.79
CA GLY A 110 -13.77 3.61 28.17
C GLY A 110 -12.43 3.43 27.44
N VAL A 111 -12.19 2.22 26.94
CA VAL A 111 -10.91 1.81 26.30
C VAL A 111 -10.59 2.62 25.05
N HIS A 112 -11.59 3.12 24.32
CA HIS A 112 -11.37 3.94 23.13
C HIS A 112 -10.80 5.33 23.45
N LYS A 113 -11.11 5.87 24.63
CA LYS A 113 -10.63 7.19 25.08
C LYS A 113 -9.39 7.11 25.97
N LEU A 114 -9.38 6.14 26.89
CA LEU A 114 -8.35 6.02 27.94
C LEU A 114 -7.25 5.00 27.59
N GLY A 115 -7.42 4.26 26.50
CA GLY A 115 -6.56 3.12 26.15
C GLY A 115 -7.02 1.83 26.85
N GLY A 116 -6.67 0.69 26.26
CA GLY A 116 -6.87 -0.63 26.87
C GLY A 116 -5.74 -1.01 27.85
N PRO A 117 -5.85 -2.17 28.51
CA PRO A 117 -4.77 -2.73 29.33
C PRO A 117 -3.47 -2.77 28.52
N THR A 118 -2.39 -2.25 29.10
CA THR A 118 -1.07 -2.24 28.45
C THR A 118 -0.37 -3.55 28.78
N THR A 119 0.33 -4.17 27.83
CA THR A 119 1.22 -5.32 28.10
C THR A 119 2.54 -4.92 28.79
N ILE A 120 2.71 -3.63 29.07
CA ILE A 120 3.87 -3.02 29.71
C ILE A 120 3.37 -2.34 30.99
N ASP A 121 3.35 -3.11 32.08
CA ASP A 121 2.88 -2.66 33.41
C ASP A 121 4.03 -2.17 34.31
N LYS A 122 5.25 -2.02 33.77
CA LYS A 122 6.40 -1.48 34.51
C LYS A 122 6.02 -0.15 35.16
N ASN A 123 6.13 -0.10 36.49
CA ASN A 123 5.84 1.06 37.35
C ASN A 123 4.36 1.54 37.40
N LYS A 124 3.40 0.75 36.88
CA LYS A 124 1.96 1.08 37.00
C LYS A 124 1.27 0.34 38.16
N THR A 125 1.84 -0.78 38.58
CA THR A 125 1.38 -1.62 39.69
C THR A 125 2.55 -1.88 40.65
N HIS A 126 2.25 -2.38 41.86
CA HIS A 126 3.29 -2.74 42.83
C HIS A 126 4.30 -3.76 42.31
N PHE A 127 3.85 -4.65 41.43
CA PHE A 127 4.67 -5.65 40.78
C PHE A 127 4.35 -5.69 39.28
N SER A 128 5.37 -5.73 38.44
CA SER A 128 5.25 -5.70 36.98
C SER A 128 5.46 -7.08 36.33
N ASN A 129 5.97 -8.04 37.08
CA ASN A 129 6.22 -9.41 36.61
C ASN A 129 6.08 -10.41 37.76
N ILE A 130 5.73 -11.65 37.45
CA ILE A 130 5.70 -12.76 38.41
C ILE A 130 7.09 -13.00 39.04
N SER A 131 8.18 -12.65 38.34
CA SER A 131 9.55 -12.74 38.87
C SER A 131 9.81 -11.82 40.05
N GLU A 132 9.00 -10.77 40.25
CA GLU A 132 9.13 -9.83 41.37
C GLU A 132 8.40 -10.32 42.63
N ILE A 133 7.50 -11.31 42.49
CA ILE A 133 6.72 -11.90 43.58
C ILE A 133 7.26 -13.30 43.95
N THR A 134 8.00 -13.93 43.04
CA THR A 134 8.53 -15.30 43.23
C THR A 134 10.02 -15.26 43.54
N ASP A 135 10.42 -15.87 44.66
CA ASP A 135 11.83 -16.14 44.94
C ASP A 135 12.32 -17.24 43.98
N ARG A 136 13.25 -16.87 43.09
CA ARG A 136 13.86 -17.75 42.08
C ARG A 136 15.35 -17.97 42.34
N SER A 137 15.82 -17.68 43.55
CA SER A 137 17.19 -17.96 43.95
C SER A 137 17.49 -19.47 43.94
N GLU A 138 18.76 -19.82 43.85
CA GLU A 138 19.17 -21.22 43.79
C GLU A 138 18.73 -21.98 45.06
N CYS A 139 18.10 -23.13 44.85
CA CYS A 139 17.59 -23.99 45.90
C CYS A 139 18.10 -25.41 45.76
N ASN A 140 18.17 -26.13 46.87
CA ASN A 140 18.56 -27.54 46.89
C ASN A 140 17.40 -28.46 46.46
N ILE A 141 17.65 -29.78 46.39
CA ILE A 141 16.65 -30.78 45.97
C ILE A 141 15.38 -30.82 46.85
N ARG A 142 15.38 -30.18 48.01
CA ARG A 142 14.24 -30.07 48.93
C ARG A 142 13.53 -28.72 48.85
N GLY A 143 13.97 -27.83 47.96
CA GLY A 143 13.39 -26.50 47.77
C GLY A 143 13.82 -25.46 48.82
N VAL A 144 14.90 -25.72 49.59
CA VAL A 144 15.44 -24.73 50.54
C VAL A 144 16.45 -23.83 49.83
N ASN A 145 16.37 -22.54 50.07
CA ASN A 145 17.27 -21.53 49.52
C ASN A 145 18.71 -21.76 50.02
N LEU A 146 19.67 -21.87 49.09
CA LEU A 146 21.07 -22.17 49.40
C LEU A 146 21.74 -21.10 50.28
N SER A 147 21.24 -19.86 50.28
CA SER A 147 21.75 -18.79 51.16
C SER A 147 21.37 -19.00 52.63
N VAL A 148 20.25 -19.66 52.89
CA VAL A 148 19.79 -20.00 54.24
C VAL A 148 20.53 -21.23 54.75
N GLU A 149 20.75 -22.23 53.87
CA GLU A 149 21.48 -23.46 54.20
C GLU A 149 22.93 -23.21 54.61
N LYS A 150 23.61 -22.20 54.02
CA LYS A 150 24.99 -21.81 54.39
C LYS A 150 25.12 -21.21 55.80
N ASN A 151 24.01 -20.80 56.42
CA ASN A 151 23.98 -20.17 57.73
C ASN A 151 23.45 -21.11 58.83
N ILE A 152 23.26 -22.40 58.52
CA ILE A 152 22.90 -23.48 59.45
C ILE A 152 24.14 -24.37 59.62
#